data_AF-A0A538DAC7-F1
#
_entry.id   AF-A0A538DAC7-F1
#
_cell.length_a   1.000
_cell.length_b   1.000
_cell.length_c   1.000
_cell.angle_alpha   90.00
_cell.angle_beta   90.00
_cell.angle_gamma   90.00
#
_symmetry.space_group_name_H-M   'P 1'
#
loop_
_entity.id
_entity.type
_entity.pdbx_description
1 polymer ?
#
loop_
_entity_poly.entity_id
_entity_poly.type
_entity_poly.pdbx_seq_one_letter_code
_entity_poly.pdbx_strand_id
1 'polypeptide(L)'
;MSDGLWLAPEVDERSAQRLLLADPPDPDGRVAIYVCPECADIYCGAITAVIEKEGEKTVWRDVAHSNPNWWAEDGIAGWLHERAASIADLELHTAQYSAAIENRPRTNS
;
A
#
# COMPACT_ATOMS: atom_id res chain seq x y z
N MET A 1 4.73 -23.66 -10.97
CA MET A 1 4.38 -22.27 -11.31
C MET A 1 3.38 -21.87 -10.25
N SER A 2 3.73 -20.95 -9.35
CA SER A 2 2.81 -20.49 -8.29
C SER A 2 1.55 -19.92 -8.95
N ASP A 3 0.41 -20.07 -8.27
CA ASP A 3 -0.94 -19.79 -8.80
C ASP A 3 -1.24 -18.29 -9.03
N GLY A 4 -0.29 -17.52 -9.56
CA GLY A 4 -0.43 -16.11 -9.92
C GLY A 4 -0.45 -15.13 -8.74
N LEU A 5 -0.50 -15.63 -7.51
CA LEU A 5 -0.41 -14.82 -6.30
C LEU A 5 0.98 -14.93 -5.67
N TRP A 6 1.52 -13.77 -5.32
CA TRP A 6 2.92 -13.60 -4.94
C TRP A 6 3.11 -13.22 -3.46
N LEU A 7 2.08 -12.69 -2.78
CA LEU A 7 2.10 -12.45 -1.34
C LEU A 7 1.67 -13.71 -0.57
N ALA A 8 2.28 -13.92 0.60
CA ALA A 8 1.77 -14.90 1.57
C ALA A 8 0.34 -14.49 1.98
N PRO A 9 -0.58 -15.46 2.23
CA PRO A 9 -1.99 -15.17 2.51
C PRO A 9 -2.20 -14.15 3.65
N GLU A 10 -1.42 -14.24 4.72
CA GLU A 10 -1.50 -13.33 5.86
C GLU A 10 -1.03 -11.90 5.50
N VAL A 11 -0.07 -11.77 4.59
CA VAL A 11 0.43 -10.47 4.13
C VAL A 11 -0.59 -9.83 3.19
N ASP A 12 -1.18 -10.62 2.30
CA ASP A 12 -2.27 -10.17 1.42
C ASP A 12 -3.48 -9.68 2.24
N GLU A 13 -3.90 -10.44 3.25
CA GLU A 13 -5.04 -10.06 4.10
C GLU A 13 -4.76 -8.80 4.92
N ARG A 14 -3.57 -8.68 5.51
CA ARG A 14 -3.19 -7.45 6.21
C ARG A 14 -3.12 -6.25 5.26
N SER A 15 -2.60 -6.43 4.06
CA SER A 15 -2.55 -5.36 3.05
C SER A 15 -3.95 -4.89 2.65
N ALA A 16 -4.89 -5.82 2.48
CA ALA A 16 -6.29 -5.49 2.23
C ALA A 16 -6.95 -4.73 3.39
N GLN A 17 -6.68 -5.14 4.63
CA GLN A 17 -7.20 -4.42 5.81
C GLN A 17 -6.67 -2.98 5.87
N ARG A 18 -5.40 -2.75 5.52
CA ARG A 18 -4.81 -1.40 5.45
C ARG A 18 -5.46 -0.55 4.37
N LEU A 19 -5.69 -1.11 3.18
CA LEU A 19 -6.41 -0.43 2.09
C LEU A 19 -7.84 -0.04 2.51
N LEU A 20 -8.51 -0.87 3.31
CA LEU A 20 -9.84 -0.60 3.87
C LEU A 20 -9.83 0.31 5.11
N LEU A 21 -8.66 0.79 5.55
CA LEU A 21 -8.47 1.55 6.79
C LEU A 21 -8.93 0.79 8.06
N ALA A 22 -8.92 -0.54 8.02
CA ALA A 22 -9.23 -1.43 9.14
C ALA A 22 -7.99 -1.83 9.95
N ASP A 23 -6.79 -1.71 9.37
CA ASP A 23 -5.49 -1.88 10.02
C ASP A 23 -4.67 -0.58 9.81
N PRO A 24 -3.79 -0.17 10.76
CA PRO A 24 -3.04 1.06 10.62
C PRO A 24 -2.17 1.09 9.35
N PRO A 25 -2.03 2.27 8.72
CA PRO A 25 -1.16 2.43 7.56
C PRO A 25 0.29 2.16 7.93
N ASP A 26 1.03 1.62 6.97
CA ASP A 26 2.43 1.25 7.09
C ASP A 26 3.05 1.26 5.67
N PRO A 27 4.05 2.11 5.41
CA PRO A 27 4.84 2.91 6.37
C PRO A 27 4.39 4.37 6.58
N ASP A 28 4.78 4.96 7.72
CA ASP A 28 4.75 6.42 8.01
C ASP A 28 3.40 7.10 7.70
N GLY A 29 2.30 6.51 8.16
CA GLY A 29 0.96 7.04 7.92
C GLY A 29 0.44 6.84 6.50
N ARG A 30 1.17 6.13 5.64
CA ARG A 30 0.81 5.80 4.26
C ARG A 30 0.54 4.31 4.09
N VAL A 31 -0.31 3.97 3.14
CA VAL A 31 -0.61 2.57 2.79
C VAL A 31 0.25 2.17 1.59
N ALA A 32 1.01 1.08 1.73
CA ALA A 32 1.67 0.44 0.60
C ALA A 32 0.63 -0.16 -0.36
N ILE A 33 0.62 0.31 -1.60
CA ILE A 33 -0.26 -0.17 -2.69
C ILE A 33 0.47 -1.19 -3.56
N TYR A 34 1.80 -1.05 -3.65
CA TYR A 34 2.66 -1.97 -4.38
C TYR A 34 4.01 -2.07 -3.66
N VAL A 35 4.58 -3.27 -3.65
CA VAL A 35 5.88 -3.60 -3.05
C VAL A 35 6.75 -4.37 -4.03
N CYS A 36 8.06 -4.44 -3.78
CA CYS A 36 9.01 -5.12 -4.65
C CYS A 36 8.60 -6.58 -4.92
N PRO A 37 8.35 -6.99 -6.19
CA PRO A 37 7.78 -8.29 -6.57
C PRO A 37 8.75 -9.47 -6.39
N GLU A 38 9.99 -9.22 -5.95
CA GLU A 38 10.97 -10.27 -5.68
C GLU A 38 10.94 -10.69 -4.21
N CYS A 39 10.77 -9.74 -3.29
CA CYS A 39 10.97 -9.97 -1.86
C CYS A 39 9.76 -9.68 -0.96
N ALA A 40 8.73 -8.99 -1.46
CA ALA A 40 7.50 -8.64 -0.74
C ALA A 40 7.74 -7.72 0.46
N ASP A 41 8.90 -7.07 0.48
CA ASP A 41 9.33 -6.24 1.58
C ASP A 41 9.22 -4.75 1.23
N ILE A 42 8.51 -4.00 2.07
CA ILE A 42 8.39 -2.54 1.96
C ILE A 42 9.75 -1.85 2.09
N TYR A 43 10.72 -2.45 2.79
CA TYR A 43 12.06 -1.90 2.94
C TYR A 43 12.89 -1.97 1.65
N CYS A 44 12.52 -2.82 0.69
CA CYS A 44 13.16 -2.82 -0.64
C CYS A 44 12.69 -1.65 -1.52
N GLY A 45 11.58 -1.00 -1.15
CA GLY A 45 10.92 0.03 -1.93
C GLY A 45 9.44 -0.28 -2.13
N ALA A 46 8.60 0.73 -1.99
CA ALA A 46 7.15 0.61 -2.13
C ALA A 46 6.57 1.80 -2.89
N ILE A 47 5.44 1.58 -3.58
CA ILE A 47 4.55 2.68 -3.97
C ILE A 47 3.51 2.80 -2.87
N THR A 48 3.39 3.99 -2.31
CA THR A 48 2.50 4.27 -1.19
C THR A 48 1.60 5.46 -1.50
N ALA A 49 0.46 5.55 -0.82
CA ALA A 49 -0.38 6.74 -0.83
C ALA A 49 -0.92 7.03 0.57
N VAL A 50 -1.35 8.27 0.80
CA VAL A 50 -2.26 8.55 1.91
C VAL A 50 -3.66 8.17 1.44
N ILE A 51 -4.34 7.31 2.21
CA ILE A 51 -5.69 6.85 1.91
C ILE A 51 -6.64 7.44 2.95
N GLU A 52 -7.63 8.18 2.48
CA GLU A 52 -8.64 8.82 3.31
C GLU A 52 -10.04 8.44 2.83
N LYS A 53 -11.00 8.44 3.76
CA LYS A 53 -12.41 8.18 3.46
C LYS A 53 -13.23 9.43 3.73
N GLU A 54 -13.89 9.93 2.69
CA GLU A 54 -14.71 11.14 2.67
C GLU A 54 -16.12 10.80 2.20
N GLY A 55 -16.98 10.36 3.13
CA GLY A 55 -18.34 9.96 2.82
C GLY A 55 -18.39 8.76 1.86
N GLU A 56 -18.87 8.99 0.64
CA GLU A 56 -18.99 7.98 -0.43
C GLU A 56 -17.72 7.86 -1.29
N LYS A 57 -16.66 8.60 -0.96
CA LYS A 57 -15.39 8.58 -1.67
C LYS A 57 -14.27 8.03 -0.78
N THR A 58 -13.44 7.18 -1.36
CA THR A 58 -12.11 6.86 -0.87
C THR A 58 -11.11 7.60 -1.74
N VAL A 59 -10.28 8.45 -1.15
CA VAL A 59 -9.30 9.27 -1.86
C VAL A 59 -7.92 8.69 -1.63
N TRP A 60 -7.18 8.43 -2.71
CA TRP A 60 -5.75 8.18 -2.64
C TRP A 60 -5.04 9.46 -3.04
N ARG A 61 -4.28 10.05 -2.13
CA ARG A 61 -3.54 11.27 -2.39
C ARG A 61 -2.06 11.10 -2.14
N ASP A 62 -1.29 12.01 -2.73
CA ASP A 62 0.14 12.13 -2.49
C ASP A 62 0.90 10.81 -2.73
N VAL A 63 0.57 10.13 -3.85
CA VAL A 63 1.21 8.88 -4.25
C VAL A 63 2.71 9.10 -4.38
N ALA A 64 3.50 8.24 -3.76
CA ALA A 64 4.94 8.39 -3.67
C ALA A 64 5.66 7.05 -3.84
N HIS A 65 6.86 7.11 -4.43
CA HIS A 65 7.86 6.09 -4.25
C HIS A 65 8.49 6.26 -2.86
N SER A 66 8.43 5.21 -2.07
CA SER A 66 8.81 5.21 -0.66
C SER A 66 9.91 4.21 -0.43
N ASN A 67 11.02 4.69 0.13
CA ASN A 67 12.14 3.84 0.51
C ASN A 67 12.59 4.21 1.93
N PRO A 68 13.09 3.23 2.70
CA PRO A 68 13.78 3.55 3.94
C PRO A 68 14.96 4.48 3.66
N ASN A 69 15.19 5.42 4.58
CA ASN A 69 16.36 6.26 4.56
C ASN A 69 17.58 5.47 5.07
N TRP A 70 18.18 4.67 4.19
CA TRP A 70 19.39 3.90 4.50
C TRP A 70 20.64 4.78 4.75
N TRP A 71 20.60 6.04 4.36
CA TRP A 71 21.74 6.96 4.43
C TRP A 71 21.77 7.83 5.68
N ALA A 72 20.84 7.63 6.61
CA ALA A 72 20.91 8.35 7.88
C ALA A 72 22.01 7.77 8.77
N GLU A 73 22.70 8.68 9.49
CA GLU A 73 23.94 8.38 10.23
C GLU A 73 23.75 7.32 11.34
N ASP A 74 22.51 7.10 11.81
CA ASP A 74 22.16 6.19 12.91
C ASP A 74 21.33 4.94 12.48
N GLY A 75 21.27 4.61 11.19
CA GLY A 75 20.47 3.49 10.65
C GLY A 75 19.26 3.96 9.85
N ILE A 76 18.16 3.18 9.77
CA ILE A 76 16.92 3.64 9.11
C ILE A 76 16.28 4.73 9.98
N ALA A 77 16.60 6.00 9.72
CA ALA A 77 16.06 7.13 10.48
C ALA A 77 14.67 7.59 10.01
N GLY A 78 13.98 6.76 9.24
CA GLY A 78 12.65 7.05 8.70
C GLY A 78 12.51 6.66 7.23
N TRP A 79 11.50 7.24 6.60
CA TRP A 79 11.15 6.98 5.21
C TRP A 79 11.42 8.23 4.34
N LEU A 80 11.92 8.00 3.13
CA LEU A 80 11.98 9.00 2.07
C LEU A 80 10.78 8.75 1.15
N HIS A 81 9.97 9.78 0.95
CA HIS A 81 8.78 9.74 0.09
C HIS A 81 8.98 10.70 -1.09
N GLU A 82 9.29 10.15 -2.26
CA GLU A 82 9.37 10.91 -3.49
C GLU A 82 8.02 10.87 -4.20
N ARG A 83 7.30 12.00 -4.18
CA ARG A 83 5.97 12.09 -4.80
C ARG A 83 6.07 11.76 -6.29
N ALA A 84 5.26 10.80 -6.73
CA ALA A 84 5.07 10.48 -8.14
C ALA A 84 4.22 11.58 -8.80
N ALA A 85 4.85 12.69 -9.18
CA ALA A 85 4.17 13.91 -9.64
C ALA A 85 3.23 13.70 -10.85
N SER A 86 3.42 12.63 -11.62
CA SER A 86 2.55 12.25 -12.74
C SER A 86 1.26 11.53 -12.31
N ILE A 87 1.15 11.11 -11.05
CA ILE A 87 -0.02 10.44 -10.50
C ILE A 87 -0.85 11.48 -9.73
N ALA A 88 -1.99 11.84 -10.31
CA ALA A 88 -2.97 12.68 -9.64
C ALA A 88 -3.64 11.93 -8.47
N ASP A 89 -4.25 12.69 -7.57
CA ASP A 89 -5.07 12.11 -6.52
C ASP A 89 -6.26 11.36 -7.15
N LEU A 90 -6.57 10.17 -6.64
CA LEU A 90 -7.61 9.30 -7.17
C LEU A 90 -8.82 9.33 -6.25
N GLU A 91 -9.97 9.70 -6.79
CA GLU A 91 -11.25 9.59 -6.10
C GLU A 91 -11.97 8.31 -6.53
N LEU A 92 -12.23 7.42 -5.58
CA LEU A 92 -12.85 6.11 -5.83
C LEU A 92 -14.17 6.04 -5.06
N HIS A 93 -15.23 5.52 -5.68
CA HIS A 93 -16.50 5.30 -4.96
C HIS A 93 -16.31 4.23 -3.88
N THR A 94 -16.51 4.57 -2.61
CA THR A 94 -16.13 3.73 -1.46
C THR A 94 -16.75 2.34 -1.51
N ALA A 95 -18.02 2.20 -1.93
CA ALA A 95 -18.65 0.89 -1.99
C ALA A 95 -18.00 -0.01 -3.06
N GLN A 96 -17.60 0.57 -4.20
CA GLN A 96 -16.95 -0.18 -5.28
C GLN A 96 -15.51 -0.52 -4.91
N TYR A 97 -14.80 0.44 -4.29
CA TYR A 97 -13.46 0.26 -3.76
C TYR A 97 -13.39 -0.89 -2.75
N SER A 98 -14.28 -0.88 -1.76
CA SER A 98 -14.30 -1.89 -0.71
C SER A 98 -14.65 -3.27 -1.28
N ALA A 99 -15.68 -3.33 -2.14
CA ALA A 99 -16.06 -4.57 -2.79
C ALA A 99 -14.93 -5.16 -3.66
N ALA A 100 -14.15 -4.32 -4.34
CA ALA A 100 -13.02 -4.80 -5.14
C ALA A 100 -11.93 -5.45 -4.27
N ILE A 101 -11.65 -4.91 -3.09
CA ILE A 101 -10.66 -5.45 -2.16
C ILE A 101 -11.18 -6.72 -1.47
N GLU A 102 -12.44 -6.74 -1.07
CA GLU A 102 -13.06 -7.88 -0.39
C GLU A 102 -13.20 -9.10 -1.30
N ASN A 103 -13.48 -8.86 -2.59
CA ASN A 103 -13.63 -9.89 -3.63
C ASN A 103 -12.35 -10.12 -4.43
N ARG A 104 -11.20 -9.59 -3.98
CA ARG A 104 -9.92 -9.81 -4.65
C ARG A 104 -9.58 -11.30 -4.70
N PRO A 105 -8.81 -11.75 -5.72
CA PRO A 105 -8.25 -13.10 -5.71
C PRO A 105 -7.42 -13.33 -4.45
N ARG A 106 -7.64 -14.45 -3.77
CA ARG A 106 -6.84 -14.89 -2.61
C ARG A 106 -6.17 -16.22 -2.94
N THR A 107 -5.00 -16.47 -2.38
CA THR A 107 -4.44 -17.83 -2.31
C THR A 107 -5.31 -18.65 -1.38
N ASN A 108 -5.83 -19.79 -1.88
CA ASN A 108 -6.42 -20.77 -0.98
C ASN A 108 -5.27 -21.38 -0.16
N SER A 109 -5.40 -21.33 1.18
CA SER A 109 -4.53 -22.01 2.13
C SER A 109 -4.50 -23.52 1.94
#